data_AF-A0A8R1DZT6-F1
#
_entry.id   AF-A0A8R1DZT6-F1
#
_cell.length_a   1.000
_cell.length_b   1.000
_cell.length_c   1.000
_cell.angle_alpha   90.00
_cell.angle_beta   90.00
_cell.angle_gamma   90.00
#
_symmetry.space_group_name_H-M   'P 1'
#
loop_
_entity.id
_entity.type
_entity.pdbx_description
1 polymer ?
#
loop_
_entity_poly.entity_id
_entity_poly.type
_entity_poly.pdbx_seq_one_letter_code
_entity_poly.pdbx_strand_id
1 'polypeptide(L)'
;MEDEYVDAATALIRRITTKIGIPDDVRIEATRLFITVFARHNLNQGSNTARSCACIMVAAKNTEDVQKMACLLTTMPKITEEFKDRMEEVVRFCANDSTELTSDHFMSRLQSLLQISDDVTSAATMIARRAVFRIPISVPAAAVFMASQVSSEKRSMKQVADVLRISEATVKEAYGDIYAHAARLFPEEHMSSEPLDSLPSP
;
A
#
# COMPACT_ATOMS: atom_id res chain seq x y z
N MET A 1 31.75 -7.24 3.11
CA MET A 1 30.56 -7.60 3.90
C MET A 1 29.37 -6.75 3.48
N GLU A 2 29.53 -5.42 3.37
CA GLU A 2 28.51 -4.51 2.82
C GLU A 2 28.25 -4.72 1.32
N ASP A 3 29.30 -4.85 0.48
CA ASP A 3 29.13 -5.08 -0.97
C ASP A 3 28.39 -6.39 -1.29
N GLU A 4 28.74 -7.47 -0.59
CA GLU A 4 28.09 -8.79 -0.74
C GLU A 4 26.60 -8.76 -0.32
N TYR A 5 26.26 -7.90 0.66
CA TYR A 5 24.88 -7.70 1.09
C TYR A 5 24.06 -6.94 0.04
N VAL A 6 24.63 -5.90 -0.57
CA VAL A 6 24.01 -5.13 -1.66
C VAL A 6 23.86 -5.97 -2.92
N ASP A 7 24.83 -6.82 -3.24
CA ASP A 7 24.76 -7.74 -4.37
C ASP A 7 23.64 -8.79 -4.19
N ALA A 8 23.53 -9.38 -2.99
CA ALA A 8 22.46 -10.31 -2.66
C ALA A 8 21.08 -9.66 -2.76
N ALA A 9 20.92 -8.42 -2.28
CA ALA A 9 19.68 -7.68 -2.38
C ALA A 9 19.34 -7.31 -3.83
N THR A 10 20.32 -6.87 -4.62
CA THR A 10 20.13 -6.53 -6.04
C THR A 10 19.72 -7.76 -6.85
N ALA A 11 20.30 -8.92 -6.56
CA ALA A 11 19.90 -10.19 -7.16
C ALA A 11 18.45 -10.59 -6.80
N LEU A 12 18.04 -10.37 -5.55
CA LEU A 12 16.65 -10.59 -5.10
C LEU A 12 15.68 -9.64 -5.81
N ILE A 13 16.01 -8.35 -5.89
CA ILE A 13 15.19 -7.34 -6.59
C ILE A 13 15.01 -7.75 -8.05
N ARG A 14 16.10 -8.16 -8.73
CA ARG A 14 16.02 -8.64 -10.11
C ARG A 14 15.12 -9.87 -10.24
N ARG A 15 15.29 -10.87 -9.37
CA ARG A 15 14.48 -12.09 -9.39
C ARG A 15 12.98 -11.81 -9.22
N ILE A 16 12.63 -10.93 -8.27
CA ILE A 16 11.23 -10.57 -7.98
C ILE A 16 10.62 -9.77 -9.14
N THR A 17 11.32 -8.74 -9.62
CA THR A 17 10.84 -7.87 -10.72
C THR A 17 10.67 -8.64 -12.03
N THR A 18 11.59 -9.53 -12.37
CA THR A 18 11.47 -10.42 -13.54
C THR A 18 10.28 -11.38 -13.42
N LYS A 19 10.03 -11.93 -12.22
CA LYS A 19 8.89 -12.82 -11.99
C LYS A 19 7.53 -12.12 -12.16
N ILE A 20 7.46 -10.84 -11.79
CA ILE A 20 6.22 -10.04 -11.84
C ILE A 20 6.04 -9.35 -13.21
N GLY A 21 7.08 -9.28 -14.04
CA GLY A 21 7.02 -8.57 -15.33
C GLY A 21 7.04 -7.04 -15.16
N ILE A 22 7.73 -6.55 -14.14
CA ILE A 22 7.94 -5.12 -13.90
C ILE A 22 8.96 -4.58 -14.93
N PRO A 23 8.74 -3.38 -15.51
CA PRO A 23 9.68 -2.79 -16.46
C PRO A 23 11.08 -2.56 -15.86
N ASP A 24 12.08 -2.57 -16.72
CA ASP A 24 13.48 -2.41 -16.34
C ASP A 24 13.75 -1.07 -15.63
N ASP A 25 13.04 -0.01 -16.00
CA ASP A 25 13.16 1.33 -15.40
C ASP A 25 12.82 1.31 -13.90
N VAL A 26 11.75 0.60 -13.52
CA VAL A 26 11.35 0.44 -12.12
C VAL A 26 12.34 -0.41 -11.35
N ARG A 27 12.91 -1.42 -12.00
CA ARG A 27 13.97 -2.25 -11.39
C ARG A 27 15.21 -1.42 -11.08
N ILE A 28 15.65 -0.59 -12.03
CA ILE A 28 16.79 0.32 -11.84
C ILE A 28 16.52 1.28 -10.68
N GLU A 29 15.32 1.88 -10.65
CA GLU A 29 14.94 2.78 -9.57
C GLU A 29 14.85 2.08 -8.20
N ALA A 30 14.30 0.86 -8.14
CA ALA A 30 14.25 0.06 -6.92
C ALA A 30 15.66 -0.24 -6.38
N THR A 31 16.60 -0.59 -7.26
CA THR A 31 18.01 -0.83 -6.89
C THR A 31 18.66 0.46 -6.40
N ARG A 32 18.43 1.60 -7.06
CA ARG A 32 18.94 2.91 -6.64
C ARG A 32 18.43 3.31 -5.25
N LEU A 33 17.14 3.13 -5.01
CA LEU A 33 16.51 3.39 -3.70
C LEU A 33 17.12 2.49 -2.62
N PHE A 34 17.29 1.20 -2.90
CA PHE A 34 17.88 0.26 -1.94
C PHE A 34 19.30 0.69 -1.52
N ILE A 35 20.16 1.05 -2.48
CA ILE A 35 21.52 1.51 -2.20
C ILE A 35 21.51 2.81 -1.39
N THR A 36 20.63 3.75 -1.74
CA THR A 36 20.50 5.04 -1.04
C THR A 36 20.06 4.87 0.41
N VAL A 37 19.06 4.02 0.63
CA VAL A 37 18.50 3.68 1.95
C VAL A 37 19.53 2.93 2.80
N PHE A 38 20.25 1.98 2.20
CA PHE A 38 21.30 1.21 2.86
C PHE A 38 22.47 2.11 3.32
N ALA A 39 22.96 2.99 2.44
CA ALA A 39 24.09 3.87 2.71
C ALA A 39 23.80 4.91 3.81
N ARG A 40 22.56 5.40 3.90
CA ARG A 40 22.19 6.46 4.86
C ARG A 40 21.76 5.94 6.23
N HIS A 41 21.26 4.71 6.31
CA HIS A 41 20.57 4.23 7.50
C HIS A 41 21.28 3.04 8.19
N ASN A 42 22.52 2.73 7.79
CA ASN A 42 23.41 1.71 8.38
C ASN A 42 22.62 0.47 8.82
N LEU A 43 21.86 -0.08 7.86
CA LEU A 43 20.79 -1.07 8.06
C LEU A 43 21.34 -2.46 8.35
N ASN A 44 22.27 -2.55 9.29
CA ASN A 44 23.25 -3.63 9.36
C ASN A 44 22.71 -4.97 9.83
N GLN A 45 21.44 -5.07 10.27
CA GLN A 45 20.83 -6.37 10.61
C GLN A 45 19.34 -6.38 10.30
N GLY A 46 18.93 -7.15 9.28
CA GLY A 46 17.53 -7.35 8.90
C GLY A 46 17.33 -8.15 7.61
N SER A 47 16.10 -8.61 7.37
CA SER A 47 15.74 -9.39 6.18
C SER A 47 15.88 -8.57 4.90
N ASN A 48 16.84 -8.96 4.05
CA ASN A 48 17.03 -8.39 2.71
C ASN A 48 15.76 -8.43 1.87
N THR A 49 14.93 -9.45 2.08
CA THR A 49 13.68 -9.64 1.34
C THR A 49 12.68 -8.54 1.64
N ALA A 50 12.47 -8.17 2.92
CA ALA A 50 11.50 -7.14 3.30
C ALA A 50 11.85 -5.78 2.71
N ARG A 51 13.13 -5.39 2.82
CA ARG A 51 13.63 -4.11 2.33
C ARG A 51 13.67 -4.05 0.81
N SER A 52 14.09 -5.14 0.16
CA SER A 52 14.06 -5.25 -1.31
C SER A 52 12.64 -5.10 -1.83
N CYS A 53 11.68 -5.78 -1.21
CA CYS A 53 10.27 -5.64 -1.57
C CYS A 53 9.74 -4.23 -1.32
N ALA A 54 10.08 -3.59 -0.19
CA ALA A 54 9.70 -2.21 0.08
C ALA A 54 10.24 -1.24 -0.98
N CYS A 55 11.51 -1.40 -1.40
CA CYS A 55 12.11 -0.59 -2.46
C CYS A 55 11.43 -0.80 -3.81
N ILE A 56 11.08 -2.05 -4.15
CA ILE A 56 10.31 -2.36 -5.35
C ILE A 56 8.93 -1.72 -5.27
N MET A 57 8.26 -1.74 -4.11
CA MET A 57 6.95 -1.12 -3.94
C MET A 57 7.00 0.39 -4.13
N VAL A 58 8.01 1.03 -3.55
CA VAL A 58 8.21 2.48 -3.68
C VAL A 58 8.59 2.86 -5.11
N ALA A 59 9.41 2.06 -5.81
CA ALA A 59 9.73 2.33 -7.22
C ALA A 59 8.53 2.05 -8.14
N ALA A 60 7.81 0.96 -7.88
CA ALA A 60 6.64 0.55 -8.65
C ALA A 60 5.43 1.45 -8.42
N LYS A 61 5.45 2.32 -7.39
CA LYS A 61 4.40 3.32 -7.17
C LYS A 61 4.24 4.28 -8.35
N ASN A 62 5.34 4.56 -9.06
CA ASN A 62 5.35 5.50 -10.19
C ASN A 62 4.89 4.83 -11.50
N THR A 63 4.94 3.51 -11.56
CA THR A 63 4.27 2.76 -12.62
C THR A 63 2.83 2.56 -12.20
N GLU A 64 1.89 3.21 -12.89
CA GLU A 64 0.44 3.20 -12.67
C GLU A 64 -0.25 1.81 -12.74
N ASP A 65 0.51 0.72 -12.65
CA ASP A 65 0.11 -0.66 -12.88
C ASP A 65 -0.20 -1.39 -11.57
N VAL A 66 -1.42 -1.16 -11.07
CA VAL A 66 -2.00 -1.76 -9.86
C VAL A 66 -1.85 -3.30 -9.82
N GLN A 67 -1.86 -3.97 -10.99
CA GLN A 67 -1.75 -5.42 -11.07
C GLN A 67 -0.37 -5.93 -10.67
N LYS A 68 0.69 -5.18 -10.99
CA LYS A 68 2.06 -5.54 -10.64
C LYS A 68 2.33 -5.34 -9.14
N MET A 69 1.69 -4.34 -8.53
CA MET A 69 1.72 -4.14 -7.08
C MET A 69 0.99 -5.26 -6.33
N ALA A 70 -0.17 -5.72 -6.82
CA ALA A 70 -0.89 -6.86 -6.25
C ALA A 70 -0.13 -8.19 -6.38
N CYS A 71 0.52 -8.43 -7.52
CA CYS A 71 1.34 -9.62 -7.75
C CYS A 71 2.60 -9.65 -6.87
N LEU A 72 3.12 -8.49 -6.48
CA LEU A 72 4.21 -8.42 -5.52
C LEU A 72 3.80 -9.01 -4.17
N LEU A 73 2.56 -8.76 -3.71
CA LEU A 73 2.06 -9.30 -2.45
C LEU A 73 1.91 -10.80 -2.43
N THR A 74 1.50 -11.40 -3.55
CA THR A 74 1.41 -12.86 -3.66
C THR A 74 2.78 -13.52 -3.77
N THR A 75 3.81 -12.75 -4.13
CA THR A 75 5.20 -13.22 -4.26
C THR A 75 6.00 -13.05 -2.96
N MET A 76 5.49 -12.25 -2.01
CA MET A 76 6.16 -11.98 -0.74
C MET A 76 6.14 -13.20 0.19
N PRO A 77 7.18 -13.39 1.02
CA PRO A 77 7.09 -14.33 2.14
C PRO A 77 5.96 -13.90 3.10
N LYS A 78 5.53 -14.82 3.99
CA LYS A 78 4.51 -14.53 5.01
C LYS A 78 4.77 -13.16 5.65
N ILE A 79 3.75 -12.31 5.63
CA ILE A 79 3.79 -10.98 6.25
C ILE A 79 3.81 -11.19 7.76
N THR A 80 4.99 -11.06 8.37
CA THR A 80 5.17 -11.02 9.84
C THR A 80 5.19 -9.57 10.32
N GLU A 81 4.97 -9.32 11.62
CA GLU A 81 5.11 -7.97 12.20
C GLU A 81 6.49 -7.36 11.91
N GLU A 82 7.55 -8.16 12.04
CA GLU A 82 8.92 -7.72 11.69
C GLU A 82 9.02 -7.30 10.21
N PHE A 83 8.35 -8.01 9.30
CA PHE A 83 8.35 -7.69 7.88
C PHE A 83 7.67 -6.33 7.61
N LYS A 84 6.60 -6.03 8.35
CA LYS A 84 5.87 -4.76 8.27
C LYS A 84 6.70 -3.61 8.80
N ASP A 85 7.28 -3.76 9.99
CA ASP A 85 8.11 -2.71 10.62
C ASP A 85 9.26 -2.28 9.70
N ARG A 86 9.93 -3.25 9.04
CA ARG A 86 11.04 -2.96 8.12
C ARG A 86 10.58 -2.36 6.80
N MET A 87 9.39 -2.71 6.32
CA MET A 87 8.82 -2.07 5.15
C MET A 87 8.46 -0.61 5.45
N GLU A 88 7.86 -0.35 6.62
CA GLU A 88 7.53 1.00 7.07
C GLU A 88 8.78 1.87 7.25
N GLU A 89 9.87 1.32 7.77
CA GLU A 89 11.16 2.03 7.88
C GLU A 89 11.61 2.58 6.51
N VAL A 90 11.60 1.73 5.48
CA VAL A 90 12.01 2.12 4.11
C VAL A 90 11.00 3.08 3.49
N VAL A 91 9.70 2.83 3.66
CA VAL A 91 8.65 3.70 3.11
C VAL A 91 8.72 5.09 3.75
N ARG A 92 8.89 5.19 5.07
CA ARG A 92 9.01 6.47 5.79
C ARG A 92 10.25 7.25 5.37
N PHE A 93 11.37 6.56 5.16
CA PHE A 93 12.57 7.17 4.62
C PHE A 93 12.32 7.77 3.22
N CYS A 94 11.67 7.00 2.34
CA CYS A 94 11.31 7.46 1.00
C CYS A 94 10.17 8.50 0.99
N ALA A 95 9.33 8.53 2.03
CA ALA A 95 8.20 9.44 2.18
C ALA A 95 8.65 10.88 2.48
N ASN A 96 9.73 11.03 3.25
CA ASN A 96 10.32 12.34 3.53
C ASN A 96 10.81 13.08 2.28
N ASP A 97 11.02 12.38 1.16
CA ASP A 97 11.45 12.98 -0.11
C ASP A 97 10.29 13.36 -1.06
N SER A 98 9.07 12.80 -0.93
CA SER A 98 7.86 13.20 -1.68
C SER A 98 6.75 12.13 -1.61
N THR A 99 5.90 12.17 -0.59
CA THR A 99 4.64 11.39 -0.56
C THR A 99 3.43 12.27 -0.35
N GLU A 100 3.11 13.07 -1.36
CA GLU A 100 1.75 13.61 -1.55
C GLU A 100 1.00 12.87 -2.68
N LEU A 101 1.67 12.02 -3.47
CA LEU A 101 1.15 11.57 -4.77
C LEU A 101 0.55 10.14 -4.82
N THR A 102 0.65 9.35 -3.73
CA THR A 102 0.37 7.90 -3.80
C THR A 102 -1.11 7.52 -3.62
N SER A 103 -1.89 8.30 -2.87
CA SER A 103 -3.31 7.99 -2.63
C SER A 103 -4.19 8.47 -3.78
N ASP A 104 -3.95 9.68 -4.28
CA ASP A 104 -4.86 10.35 -5.22
C ASP A 104 -5.01 9.62 -6.57
N HIS A 105 -3.91 9.13 -7.15
CA HIS A 105 -3.95 8.41 -8.42
C HIS A 105 -4.61 7.03 -8.30
N PHE A 106 -4.37 6.32 -7.18
CA PHE A 106 -5.02 5.05 -6.91
C PHE A 106 -6.52 5.24 -6.68
N MET A 107 -6.89 6.29 -5.95
CA MET A 107 -8.27 6.62 -5.62
C MET A 107 -9.06 7.06 -6.84
N SER A 108 -8.48 7.87 -7.73
CA SER A 108 -9.11 8.26 -9.01
C SER A 108 -9.42 7.06 -9.91
N ARG A 109 -8.53 6.05 -9.90
CA ARG A 109 -8.72 4.82 -10.67
C ARG A 109 -9.73 3.89 -10.01
N LEU A 110 -9.70 3.77 -8.68
CA LEU A 110 -10.72 3.05 -7.92
C LEU A 110 -12.11 3.65 -8.12
N GLN A 111 -12.20 4.98 -8.13
CA GLN A 111 -13.41 5.71 -8.42
C GLN A 111 -13.97 5.36 -9.79
N SER A 112 -13.12 5.38 -10.81
CA SER A 112 -13.50 5.02 -12.19
C SER A 112 -13.96 3.57 -12.32
N LEU A 113 -13.33 2.65 -11.58
CA LEU A 113 -13.65 1.22 -11.63
C LEU A 113 -14.88 0.83 -10.80
N LEU A 114 -15.06 1.46 -9.64
CA LEU A 114 -16.19 1.19 -8.75
C LEU A 114 -17.41 2.06 -9.08
N GLN A 115 -17.25 3.13 -9.87
CA GLN A 115 -18.29 4.14 -10.13
C GLN A 115 -18.86 4.68 -8.81
N ILE A 116 -17.98 5.19 -7.96
CA ILE A 116 -18.33 5.82 -6.67
C ILE A 116 -18.23 7.34 -6.79
N SER A 117 -18.99 8.07 -5.96
CA SER A 117 -19.00 9.52 -5.97
C SER A 117 -17.65 10.16 -5.56
N ASP A 118 -17.46 11.42 -5.96
CA ASP A 118 -16.27 12.22 -5.59
C ASP A 118 -16.14 12.36 -4.07
N ASP A 119 -17.27 12.46 -3.35
CA ASP A 119 -17.31 12.62 -1.90
C ASP A 119 -16.76 11.38 -1.16
N VAL A 120 -17.14 10.18 -1.63
CA VAL A 120 -16.66 8.90 -1.08
C VAL A 120 -15.18 8.71 -1.42
N THR A 121 -14.78 9.10 -2.62
CA THR A 121 -13.38 9.01 -3.07
C THR A 121 -12.49 9.97 -2.27
N SER A 122 -12.96 11.18 -2.00
CA SER A 122 -12.27 12.16 -1.16
C SER A 122 -12.15 11.65 0.29
N ALA A 123 -13.23 11.07 0.85
CA ALA A 123 -13.20 10.42 2.17
C ALA A 123 -12.12 9.34 2.23
N ALA A 124 -12.18 8.41 1.28
CA ALA A 124 -11.26 7.28 1.20
C ALA A 124 -9.81 7.76 1.04
N THR A 125 -9.58 8.81 0.25
CA THR A 125 -8.27 9.43 0.07
C THR A 125 -7.74 9.98 1.38
N MET A 126 -8.56 10.72 2.14
CA MET A 126 -8.15 11.26 3.44
C MET A 126 -7.90 10.16 4.48
N ILE A 127 -8.74 9.12 4.51
CA ILE A 127 -8.56 7.95 5.37
C ILE A 127 -7.26 7.23 5.01
N ALA A 128 -7.00 6.99 3.72
CA ALA A 128 -5.79 6.33 3.24
C ALA A 128 -4.52 7.15 3.48
N ARG A 129 -4.59 8.48 3.40
CA ARG A 129 -3.47 9.39 3.73
C ARG A 129 -3.13 9.34 5.22
N ARG A 130 -4.13 9.24 6.09
CA ARG A 130 -3.96 9.18 7.55
C ARG A 130 -3.63 7.77 8.05
N ALA A 131 -4.03 6.75 7.30
CA ALA A 131 -3.66 5.37 7.56
C ALA A 131 -2.23 5.12 7.05
N VAL A 132 -1.23 5.38 7.90
CA VAL A 132 0.20 5.13 7.62
C VAL A 132 0.54 3.63 7.60
N PHE A 133 -0.46 2.74 7.66
CA PHE A 133 -0.28 1.34 8.01
C PHE A 133 -0.41 0.41 6.80
N ARG A 134 0.70 -0.19 6.40
CA ARG A 134 0.87 -1.23 5.36
C ARG A 134 0.76 -0.82 3.87
N ILE A 135 1.29 -1.75 3.08
CA ILE A 135 1.19 -1.96 1.63
C ILE A 135 0.22 -1.00 0.88
N PRO A 136 0.70 -0.28 -0.17
CA PRO A 136 -0.04 0.80 -0.82
C PRO A 136 -1.36 0.42 -1.48
N ILE A 137 -1.68 -0.87 -1.68
CA ILE A 137 -2.93 -1.29 -2.33
C ILE A 137 -4.00 -1.75 -1.34
N SER A 138 -3.61 -2.28 -0.18
CA SER A 138 -4.56 -2.80 0.81
C SER A 138 -5.20 -1.67 1.62
N VAL A 139 -4.44 -0.60 1.87
CA VAL A 139 -4.94 0.57 2.60
C VAL A 139 -6.01 1.32 1.81
N PRO A 140 -5.81 1.67 0.53
CA PRO A 140 -6.88 2.28 -0.25
C PRO A 140 -8.09 1.36 -0.43
N ALA A 141 -7.89 0.04 -0.54
CA ALA A 141 -9.00 -0.92 -0.62
C ALA A 141 -9.87 -0.87 0.64
N ALA A 142 -9.24 -0.93 1.81
CA ALA A 142 -9.92 -0.84 3.09
C ALA A 142 -10.55 0.54 3.32
N ALA A 143 -9.87 1.62 2.91
CA ALA A 143 -10.37 2.98 3.00
C ALA A 143 -11.60 3.22 2.12
N VAL A 144 -11.62 2.71 0.88
CA VAL A 144 -12.80 2.77 0.01
C VAL A 144 -13.94 1.93 0.56
N PHE A 145 -13.66 0.73 1.07
CA PHE A 145 -14.69 -0.06 1.75
C PHE A 145 -15.28 0.70 2.94
N MET A 146 -14.44 1.23 3.83
CA MET A 146 -14.86 1.98 5.01
C MET A 146 -15.66 3.24 4.65
N ALA A 147 -15.20 4.02 3.67
CA ALA A 147 -15.91 5.19 3.16
C ALA A 147 -17.26 4.81 2.52
N SER A 148 -17.32 3.69 1.79
CA SER A 148 -18.55 3.22 1.16
C SER A 148 -19.63 2.85 2.19
N GLN A 149 -19.25 2.31 3.35
CA GLN A 149 -20.20 1.89 4.38
C GLN A 149 -20.91 3.05 5.08
N VAL A 150 -20.24 4.19 5.22
CA VAL A 150 -20.81 5.41 5.83
C VAL A 150 -21.53 6.31 4.80
N SER A 151 -21.50 5.90 3.53
CA SER A 151 -22.17 6.55 2.41
C SER A 151 -23.44 5.80 2.00
N SER A 152 -24.27 6.44 1.18
CA SER A 152 -25.41 5.77 0.54
C SER A 152 -25.00 4.68 -0.48
N GLU A 153 -23.72 4.66 -0.89
CA GLU A 153 -23.19 3.77 -1.93
C GLU A 153 -22.36 2.62 -1.34
N LYS A 154 -23.03 1.70 -0.61
CA LYS A 154 -22.34 0.59 0.05
C LYS A 154 -21.70 -0.37 -0.96
N ARG A 155 -20.41 -0.69 -0.75
CA ARG A 155 -19.66 -1.69 -1.53
C ARG A 155 -19.26 -2.86 -0.64
N SER A 156 -19.31 -4.08 -1.18
CA SER A 156 -18.84 -5.26 -0.43
C SER A 156 -17.31 -5.41 -0.51
N MET A 157 -16.69 -6.01 0.51
CA MET A 157 -15.25 -6.30 0.50
C MET A 157 -14.86 -7.13 -0.73
N LYS A 158 -15.71 -8.10 -1.10
CA LYS A 158 -15.56 -8.89 -2.32
C LYS A 158 -15.54 -8.04 -3.59
N GLN A 159 -16.47 -7.10 -3.76
CA GLN A 159 -16.48 -6.21 -4.94
C GLN A 159 -15.21 -5.38 -5.04
N VAL A 160 -14.74 -4.82 -3.92
CA VAL A 160 -13.49 -4.05 -3.86
C VAL A 160 -12.30 -4.95 -4.18
N ALA A 161 -12.27 -6.16 -3.62
CA ALA A 161 -11.22 -7.14 -3.85
C ALA A 161 -11.16 -7.62 -5.31
N ASP A 162 -12.31 -7.88 -5.93
CA ASP A 162 -12.43 -8.33 -7.32
C ASP A 162 -11.94 -7.25 -8.30
N VAL A 163 -12.29 -5.99 -8.05
CA VAL A 163 -11.83 -4.84 -8.85
C VAL A 163 -10.32 -4.65 -8.75
N LEU A 164 -9.78 -4.78 -7.54
CA LEU A 164 -8.35 -4.64 -7.28
C LEU A 164 -7.54 -5.92 -7.55
N ARG A 165 -8.21 -7.02 -7.89
CA ARG A 165 -7.63 -8.36 -8.08
C ARG A 165 -6.78 -8.81 -6.88
N ILE A 166 -7.24 -8.51 -5.68
CA ILE A 166 -6.64 -8.94 -4.41
C ILE A 166 -7.57 -9.94 -3.71
N SER A 167 -7.08 -10.62 -2.67
CA SER A 167 -7.94 -11.51 -1.90
C SER A 167 -8.86 -10.71 -0.97
N GLU A 168 -10.10 -11.17 -0.80
CA GLU A 168 -11.04 -10.59 0.17
C GLU A 168 -10.46 -10.59 1.59
N ALA A 169 -9.68 -11.63 1.94
CA ALA A 169 -8.97 -11.70 3.22
C ALA A 169 -7.96 -10.55 3.42
N THR A 170 -7.31 -10.08 2.34
CA THR A 170 -6.39 -8.93 2.38
C THR A 170 -7.14 -7.63 2.67
N VAL A 171 -8.34 -7.45 2.09
CA VAL A 171 -9.19 -6.28 2.37
C VAL A 171 -9.68 -6.33 3.82
N LYS A 172 -10.08 -7.52 4.28
CA LYS A 172 -10.57 -7.73 5.66
C LYS A 172 -9.50 -7.45 6.71
N GLU A 173 -8.29 -7.97 6.50
CA GLU A 173 -7.16 -7.73 7.41
C GLU A 173 -6.80 -6.24 7.47
N ALA A 174 -6.70 -5.58 6.32
CA ALA A 174 -6.43 -4.14 6.25
C ALA A 174 -7.56 -3.30 6.87
N TYR A 175 -8.82 -3.72 6.70
CA TYR A 175 -9.97 -3.08 7.34
C TYR A 175 -9.90 -3.18 8.87
N GLY A 176 -9.53 -4.33 9.43
CA GLY A 176 -9.32 -4.49 10.88
C GLY A 176 -8.30 -3.51 11.44
N ASP A 177 -7.18 -3.31 10.73
CA ASP A 177 -6.12 -2.39 11.14
C ASP A 177 -6.60 -0.93 11.17
N ILE A 178 -7.37 -0.48 10.17
CA ILE A 178 -7.90 0.91 10.12
C ILE A 178 -9.15 1.10 10.99
N TYR A 179 -9.94 0.05 11.24
CA TYR A 179 -11.16 0.10 12.05
C TYR A 179 -10.88 0.56 13.48
N ALA A 180 -9.78 0.10 14.08
CA ALA A 180 -9.33 0.53 15.41
C ALA A 180 -9.06 2.04 15.51
N HIS A 181 -8.86 2.71 14.38
CA HIS A 181 -8.57 4.14 14.31
C HIS A 181 -9.62 4.93 13.52
N ALA A 182 -10.74 4.30 13.13
CA ALA A 182 -11.74 4.88 12.24
C ALA A 182 -12.19 6.28 12.71
N ALA A 183 -12.52 6.44 14.00
CA ALA A 183 -12.96 7.72 14.58
C ALA A 183 -11.96 8.88 14.41
N ARG A 184 -10.66 8.60 14.28
CA ARG A 184 -9.60 9.61 14.06
C ARG A 184 -9.28 9.79 12.56
N LEU A 185 -9.57 8.78 11.75
CA LEU A 185 -9.25 8.78 10.32
C LEU A 185 -10.26 9.58 9.50
N PHE A 186 -11.55 9.52 9.85
CA PHE A 186 -12.58 10.34 9.22
C PHE A 186 -12.37 11.83 9.55
N PRO A 187 -12.45 12.74 8.56
CA PRO A 187 -12.41 14.17 8.82
C PRO A 187 -13.72 14.67 9.40
N GLU A 188 -13.65 15.71 10.25
CA GLU A 188 -14.81 16.29 10.94
C GLU A 188 -15.85 16.91 9.98
N GLU A 189 -15.45 17.18 8.74
CA GLU A 189 -16.26 17.81 7.70
C GLU A 189 -17.00 16.80 6.80
N HIS A 190 -16.80 15.49 6.99
CA HIS A 190 -17.43 14.50 6.13
C HIS A 190 -18.94 14.44 6.36
N MET A 191 -19.70 14.74 5.31
CA MET A 191 -21.13 14.47 5.22
C MET A 191 -21.37 12.96 5.17
N SER A 192 -21.19 12.28 6.31
CA SER A 192 -21.56 10.88 6.48
C SER A 192 -23.07 10.79 6.42
N SER A 193 -23.62 10.01 5.48
CA SER A 193 -25.06 9.72 5.47
C SER A 193 -25.46 8.80 6.62
N GLU A 194 -24.50 8.04 7.15
CA GLU A 194 -24.67 7.15 8.30
C GLU A 194 -23.65 7.45 9.42
N PRO A 195 -24.01 7.23 10.70
CA PRO A 195 -23.10 7.43 11.82
C PRO A 195 -21.93 6.43 11.78
N LEU A 196 -20.76 6.82 12.30
CA LEU A 196 -19.55 5.96 12.34
C LEU A 196 -19.77 4.64 13.11
N ASP A 197 -20.72 4.62 14.04
CA ASP A 197 -21.12 3.42 14.79
C ASP A 197 -21.87 2.38 13.93
N SER A 198 -22.28 2.73 12.70
CA SER A 198 -22.89 1.79 11.75
C SER A 198 -21.86 0.97 10.95
N LEU A 199 -20.56 1.25 11.13
CA LEU A 199 -19.50 0.51 10.46
C LEU A 199 -19.53 -0.98 10.86
N PRO A 200 -19.48 -1.91 9.89
CA PRO A 200 -19.47 -3.33 10.20
C PRO A 200 -18.20 -3.69 10.97
N SER A 201 -18.32 -4.47 12.04
CA SER A 201 -17.14 -4.97 12.76
C SER A 201 -16.31 -5.91 11.85
N PRO A 202 -14.98 -5.80 11.85
CA PRO A 202 -14.09 -6.70 11.10
C PRO A 202 -14.25 -8.18 11.50
#